data_AF-V4LZZ3-F1
#
_entry.id   AF-V4LZZ3-F1
#
_cell.length_a   1.000
_cell.length_b   1.000
_cell.length_c   1.000
_cell.angle_alpha   90.00
_cell.angle_beta   90.00
_cell.angle_gamma   90.00
#
_symmetry.space_group_name_H-M   'P 1'
#
loop_
_entity.id
_entity.type
_entity.pdbx_description
1 polymer ?
#
loop_
_entity_poly.entity_id
_entity_poly.type
_entity_poly.pdbx_seq_one_letter_code
_entity_poly.pdbx_strand_id
1 'polypeptide(L)'
;MIVDGKTKRQQPIGLDVEAKALGYDVIRIVNPPGGVTPEAIEHLCKTLKGSGRQLLLIEGEEDMLALPALMCAPVGSLVIYGIPDRGASLVVTNRDISREAQTRLLRLLVMSSSPS
;
A
#
# COMPACT_ATOMS: atom_id res chain seq x y z
N MET A 1 -7.12 -3.93 2.68
CA MET A 1 -7.29 -2.46 2.57
C MET A 1 -6.05 -1.82 3.16
N ILE A 2 -5.46 -0.84 2.49
CA ILE A 2 -4.27 -0.13 2.95
C ILE A 2 -4.69 1.33 3.09
N VAL A 3 -4.47 1.95 4.24
CA VAL A 3 -4.82 3.35 4.51
C VAL A 3 -3.87 3.95 5.54
N ASP A 4 -3.58 5.25 5.47
CA ASP A 4 -2.85 5.99 6.51
C ASP A 4 -3.78 6.58 7.60
N GLY A 5 -5.09 6.39 7.43
CA GLY A 5 -6.11 6.96 8.30
C GLY A 5 -6.18 8.49 8.25
N LYS A 6 -5.50 9.16 7.30
CA LYS A 6 -5.59 10.60 7.12
C LYS A 6 -6.48 10.89 5.92
N THR A 7 -7.47 11.74 6.11
CA THR A 7 -8.13 12.40 4.98
C THR A 7 -7.60 13.82 4.86
N LYS A 8 -7.84 14.50 3.72
CA LYS A 8 -7.38 15.87 3.44
C LYS A 8 -7.66 16.87 4.60
N ARG A 9 -8.48 16.55 5.62
CA ARG A 9 -8.76 17.43 6.77
C ARG A 9 -8.90 16.79 8.17
N GLN A 10 -9.05 15.46 8.36
CA GLN A 10 -9.14 14.82 9.70
C GLN A 10 -8.74 13.33 9.71
N GLN A 11 -8.30 12.84 10.88
CA GLN A 11 -8.10 11.42 11.17
C GLN A 11 -9.43 10.84 11.69
N PRO A 12 -10.05 9.83 11.04
CA PRO A 12 -11.26 9.20 11.58
C PRO A 12 -10.94 8.52 12.91
N ILE A 13 -11.53 9.02 13.99
CA ILE A 13 -11.39 8.43 15.32
C ILE A 13 -12.06 7.05 15.29
N GLY A 14 -11.32 5.98 15.63
CA GLY A 14 -11.88 4.64 15.83
C GLY A 14 -11.92 3.72 14.60
N LEU A 15 -11.25 4.06 13.50
CA LEU A 15 -11.19 3.21 12.30
C LEU A 15 -10.71 1.78 12.59
N ASP A 16 -9.76 1.63 13.52
CA ASP A 16 -9.27 0.32 13.97
C ASP A 16 -10.31 -0.48 14.76
N VAL A 17 -11.09 0.20 15.60
CA VAL A 17 -12.21 -0.41 16.35
C VAL A 17 -13.32 -0.86 15.40
N GLU A 18 -13.73 0.01 14.47
CA GLU A 18 -14.75 -0.30 13.46
C GLU A 18 -14.32 -1.45 12.55
N ALA A 19 -13.07 -1.41 12.06
CA ALA A 19 -12.54 -2.47 11.21
C ALA A 19 -12.51 -3.82 11.94
N LYS A 20 -12.07 -3.85 13.21
CA LYS A 20 -12.12 -5.07 14.04
C LYS A 20 -13.54 -5.57 14.22
N ALA A 21 -14.51 -4.68 14.48
CA ALA A 21 -15.92 -5.04 14.59
C ALA A 21 -16.48 -5.63 13.29
N LEU A 22 -15.97 -5.21 12.14
CA LEU A 22 -16.29 -5.77 10.81
C LEU A 22 -15.48 -7.03 10.45
N GLY A 23 -14.71 -7.57 11.40
CA GLY A 23 -13.93 -8.80 11.22
C GLY A 23 -12.63 -8.60 10.42
N TYR A 24 -12.09 -7.39 10.37
CA TYR A 24 -10.77 -7.15 9.82
C TYR A 24 -9.69 -7.43 10.87
N ASP A 25 -8.64 -8.12 10.45
CA ASP A 25 -7.35 -8.12 11.15
C ASP A 25 -6.63 -6.80 10.86
N VAL A 26 -6.27 -6.06 11.91
CA VAL A 26 -5.69 -4.71 11.79
C VAL A 26 -4.20 -4.76 12.06
N ILE A 27 -3.42 -4.48 11.01
CA ILE A 27 -1.95 -4.56 11.01
C ILE A 27 -1.41 -3.14 10.83
N ARG A 28 -0.44 -2.74 11.66
CA ARG A 28 0.23 -1.44 11.53
C ARG A 28 1.58 -1.60 10.83
N ILE A 29 1.87 -0.71 9.89
CA ILE A 29 3.13 -0.67 9.14
C ILE A 29 3.61 0.79 9.14
N VAL A 30 4.91 1.02 9.30
CA VAL A 30 5.49 2.35 9.21
C VAL A 30 6.05 2.55 7.80
N ASN A 31 5.69 3.64 7.14
CA ASN A 31 6.35 4.09 5.91
C ASN A 31 6.62 5.60 6.00
N PRO A 32 7.86 6.03 6.33
CA PRO A 32 8.17 7.44 6.53
C PRO A 32 7.94 8.26 5.25
N PRO A 33 7.73 9.58 5.37
CA PRO A 33 7.52 10.46 4.22
C PRO A 33 8.71 10.48 3.25
N GLY A 34 8.41 10.64 1.97
CA GLY A 34 9.43 10.87 0.93
C GLY A 34 10.10 9.59 0.40
N GLY A 35 9.55 8.42 0.71
CA GLY A 35 10.04 7.16 0.15
C GLY A 35 9.20 5.94 0.49
N VAL A 36 9.65 4.80 -0.04
CA VAL A 36 9.17 3.47 0.37
C VAL A 36 10.34 2.72 0.98
N THR A 37 10.20 2.26 2.22
CA THR A 37 11.25 1.49 2.89
C THR A 37 11.19 0.00 2.51
N PRO A 38 12.34 -0.71 2.49
CA PRO A 38 12.36 -2.16 2.31
C PRO A 38 11.50 -2.91 3.32
N GLU A 39 11.45 -2.44 4.56
CA GLU A 39 10.66 -3.02 5.65
C GLU A 39 9.15 -2.87 5.38
N ALA A 40 8.71 -1.70 4.89
CA ALA A 40 7.32 -1.48 4.52
C ALA A 40 6.90 -2.40 3.36
N ILE A 41 7.77 -2.57 2.36
CA ILE A 41 7.55 -3.50 1.25
C ILE A 41 7.45 -4.93 1.77
N GLU A 42 8.39 -5.37 2.60
CA GLU A 42 8.41 -6.74 3.11
C GLU A 42 7.14 -7.06 3.91
N HIS A 43 6.75 -6.18 4.82
CA HIS A 43 5.52 -6.32 5.61
C HIS A 43 4.29 -6.38 4.71
N LEU A 44 4.16 -5.42 3.79
CA LEU A 44 3.05 -5.39 2.84
C LEU A 44 2.96 -6.69 2.03
N CYS A 45 4.07 -7.16 1.48
CA CYS A 45 4.11 -8.36 0.65
C CYS A 45 3.80 -9.64 1.43
N LYS A 46 4.20 -9.72 2.70
CA LYS A 46 3.81 -10.82 3.59
C LYS A 46 2.31 -10.78 3.86
N THR A 47 1.78 -9.60 4.18
CA THR A 47 0.36 -9.43 4.51
C THR A 47 -0.54 -9.75 3.32
N LEU A 48 -0.22 -9.27 2.11
CA LEU A 48 -1.01 -9.54 0.89
C LEU A 48 -1.07 -11.03 0.48
N LYS A 49 -0.16 -11.86 0.99
CA LYS A 49 -0.19 -13.32 0.80
C LYS A 49 -1.03 -14.05 1.86
N GLY A 50 -1.42 -13.35 2.93
CA GLY A 50 -2.30 -13.86 3.95
C GLY A 50 -3.73 -14.04 3.44
N SER A 51 -4.54 -14.76 4.22
CA SER A 51 -5.97 -14.93 3.97
C SER A 51 -6.80 -14.07 4.93
N GLY A 52 -8.05 -13.82 4.57
CA GLY A 52 -8.99 -13.07 5.39
C GLY A 52 -9.06 -11.57 5.08
N ARG A 53 -9.89 -10.85 5.85
CA ARG A 53 -10.07 -9.41 5.69
C ARG A 53 -8.98 -8.72 6.50
N GLN A 54 -8.10 -7.99 5.83
CA GLN A 54 -7.00 -7.30 6.49
C GLN A 54 -7.07 -5.79 6.23
N LEU A 55 -6.83 -5.02 7.28
CA LEU A 55 -6.65 -3.57 7.24
C LEU A 55 -5.20 -3.25 7.61
N LEU A 56 -4.48 -2.65 6.70
CA LEU A 56 -3.11 -2.19 6.90
C LEU A 56 -3.17 -0.69 7.18
N LEU A 57 -2.88 -0.31 8.42
CA LEU A 57 -2.78 1.07 8.86
C LEU A 57 -1.35 1.55 8.72
N ILE A 58 -1.14 2.54 7.86
CA ILE A 58 0.19 3.08 7.54
C ILE A 58 0.48 4.28 8.42
N GLU A 59 1.52 4.18 9.23
CA GLU A 59 2.09 5.31 9.95
C GLU A 59 3.07 6.03 9.01
N GLY A 60 2.58 7.08 8.35
CA GLY A 60 3.36 7.91 7.42
C GLY A 60 2.63 8.13 6.09
N GLU A 61 3.25 7.73 4.97
CA GLU A 61 2.72 7.88 3.60
C GLU A 61 2.26 6.52 3.02
N GLU A 62 0.96 6.40 2.73
CA GLU A 62 0.33 5.20 2.15
C GLU A 62 0.32 5.22 0.61
N ASP A 63 0.22 6.39 0.00
CA ASP A 63 0.11 6.58 -1.44
C ASP A 63 1.31 6.02 -2.23
N MET A 64 2.51 6.07 -1.63
CA MET A 64 3.72 5.48 -2.21
C MET A 64 3.68 3.93 -2.25
N LEU A 65 2.76 3.28 -1.54
CA LEU A 65 2.65 1.83 -1.47
C LEU A 65 1.82 1.19 -2.60
N ALA A 66 1.25 2.00 -3.51
CA ALA A 66 0.48 1.47 -4.64
C ALA A 66 1.31 0.56 -5.57
N LEU A 67 2.55 0.94 -5.88
CA LEU A 67 3.46 0.12 -6.70
C LEU A 67 3.89 -1.17 -5.97
N PRO A 68 4.36 -1.11 -4.71
CA PRO A 68 4.56 -2.31 -3.89
C PRO A 68 3.33 -3.23 -3.81
N ALA A 69 2.13 -2.68 -3.70
CA ALA A 69 0.89 -3.46 -3.66
C ALA A 69 0.65 -4.21 -4.99
N LEU A 70 0.81 -3.53 -6.14
CA LEU A 70 0.70 -4.15 -7.46
C LEU A 70 1.78 -5.22 -7.71
N MET A 71 2.99 -5.00 -7.18
CA MET A 71 4.09 -5.95 -7.26
C MET A 71 3.78 -7.24 -6.49
N CYS A 72 3.20 -7.13 -5.29
CA CYS A 72 3.08 -8.25 -4.35
C CYS A 72 1.70 -8.91 -4.27
N ALA A 73 0.65 -8.25 -4.77
CA ALA A 73 -0.67 -8.83 -4.81
C ALA A 73 -0.68 -10.14 -5.65
N PRO A 74 -1.38 -11.19 -5.19
CA PRO A 74 -1.52 -12.44 -5.95
C PRO A 74 -2.04 -12.17 -7.37
N VAL A 75 -1.64 -13.00 -8.35
CA VAL A 75 -2.15 -12.90 -9.74
C VAL A 75 -3.68 -13.06 -9.76
N GLY A 76 -4.36 -12.23 -10.53
CA GLY A 76 -5.81 -12.18 -10.63
C GLY A 76 -6.49 -11.32 -9.56
N SER A 77 -5.72 -10.68 -8.68
CA SER A 77 -6.26 -9.76 -7.68
C SER A 77 -6.75 -8.47 -8.33
N LEU A 78 -7.88 -7.94 -7.86
CA LEU A 78 -8.30 -6.58 -8.18
C LEU A 78 -7.69 -5.61 -7.16
N VAL A 79 -6.79 -4.76 -7.61
CA VAL A 79 -6.21 -3.68 -6.82
C VAL A 79 -6.94 -2.38 -7.19
N ILE A 80 -7.45 -1.69 -6.17
CA ILE A 80 -8.15 -0.41 -6.30
C ILE A 80 -7.39 0.62 -5.48
N TYR A 81 -7.00 1.74 -6.10
CA TYR A 81 -6.32 2.83 -5.40
C TYR A 81 -6.79 4.19 -5.91
N GLY A 82 -6.79 5.19 -5.02
CA GLY A 82 -7.21 6.54 -5.34
C GLY A 82 -6.19 7.27 -6.23
N ILE A 83 -6.69 8.11 -7.13
CA ILE A 83 -5.90 9.11 -7.82
C ILE A 83 -6.46 10.48 -7.40
N PRO A 84 -5.66 11.30 -6.68
CA PRO A 84 -6.08 12.63 -6.28
C PRO A 84 -6.69 13.41 -7.44
N ASP A 85 -7.90 13.93 -7.19
CA ASP A 85 -8.67 14.79 -8.10
C ASP A 85 -9.01 14.15 -9.47
N ARG A 86 -8.83 12.82 -9.61
CA ARG A 86 -9.17 12.04 -10.82
C ARG A 86 -10.05 10.83 -10.57
N GLY A 87 -10.19 10.36 -9.33
CA GLY A 87 -11.06 9.23 -8.97
C GLY A 87 -10.26 8.04 -8.46
N ALA A 88 -10.55 6.84 -8.96
CA ALA A 88 -9.85 5.61 -8.58
C ALA A 88 -9.37 4.85 -9.82
N SER A 89 -8.24 4.17 -9.68
CA SER A 89 -7.73 3.20 -10.65
C SER A 89 -8.11 1.80 -10.22
N LEU A 90 -8.48 0.95 -11.18
CA LEU A 90 -8.80 -0.45 -10.98
C LEU A 90 -7.87 -1.28 -11.85
N VAL A 91 -7.09 -2.17 -11.24
CA VAL A 91 -6.09 -2.97 -11.92
C VAL A 91 -6.24 -4.43 -11.53
N VAL A 92 -6.46 -5.31 -12.52
CA VAL A 92 -6.39 -6.76 -12.31
C VAL A 92 -4.96 -7.20 -12.49
N THR A 93 -4.36 -7.77 -11.46
CA THR A 93 -2.94 -8.12 -11.45
C THR A 93 -2.66 -9.33 -12.35
N ASN A 94 -1.54 -9.26 -13.06
CA ASN A 94 -0.95 -10.37 -13.78
C ASN A 94 0.57 -10.32 -13.63
N ARG A 95 1.27 -11.29 -14.24
CA ARG A 95 2.74 -11.36 -14.14
C ARG A 95 3.44 -10.13 -14.74
N ASP A 96 2.89 -9.58 -15.81
CA ASP A 96 3.47 -8.41 -16.49
C ASP A 96 3.32 -7.14 -15.63
N ILE A 97 2.16 -6.94 -15.01
CA ILE A 97 1.91 -5.83 -14.08
C ILE A 97 2.83 -5.90 -12.87
N SER A 98 2.99 -7.10 -12.29
CA SER A 98 3.91 -7.29 -11.15
C SER A 98 5.35 -6.94 -11.54
N ARG A 99 5.80 -7.38 -12.73
CA ARG A 99 7.15 -7.08 -13.24
C ARG A 99 7.36 -5.61 -13.56
N GLU A 100 6.37 -4.96 -14.15
CA GLU A 100 6.41 -3.53 -14.47
C GLU A 100 6.43 -2.70 -13.18
N ALA A 101 5.60 -3.04 -12.20
CA ALA A 101 5.58 -2.39 -10.89
C ALA A 101 6.93 -2.52 -10.18
N GLN A 102 7.53 -3.72 -10.19
CA GLN A 102 8.88 -3.95 -9.65
C GLN A 102 9.94 -3.08 -10.35
N THR A 103 9.90 -3.02 -11.69
CA THR A 103 10.85 -2.23 -12.48
C THR A 103 10.73 -0.73 -12.15
N ARG A 104 9.51 -0.22 -12.04
CA ARG A 104 9.26 1.19 -11.66
C ARG A 104 9.70 1.48 -10.24
N LEU A 105 9.40 0.59 -9.30
CA LEU A 105 9.81 0.73 -7.90
C LEU A 105 11.33 0.81 -7.77
N LEU A 106 12.07 -0.07 -8.47
CA LEU A 106 13.54 -0.02 -8.49
C LEU A 106 14.07 1.31 -9.04
N ARG A 107 13.46 1.88 -10.07
CA ARG A 107 13.87 3.19 -10.60
C ARG A 107 13.68 4.31 -9.57
N LEU A 108 12.60 4.28 -8.80
CA LEU A 108 12.36 5.27 -7.74
C LEU A 108 13.41 5.18 -6.63
N LEU A 109 13.79 3.97 -6.21
CA LEU A 109 14.78 3.74 -5.15
C LEU A 109 16.22 4.13 -5.57
N VAL A 110 16.56 3.96 -6.85
CA VAL A 110 17.88 4.37 -7.38
C VAL A 110 17.98 5.89 -7.49
N MET A 111 16.88 6.59 -7.78
CA MET A 111 16.88 8.06 -7.89
C MET A 111 17.05 8.75 -6.53
N SER A 112 16.60 8.15 -5.42
CA SER A 112 16.76 8.69 -4.07
C SER A 112 18.16 8.47 -3.46
N SER A 113 19.04 7.73 -4.15
CA SER A 113 20.39 7.37 -3.66
C SER A 113 21.54 8.06 -4.40
N SER A 114 21.26 9.16 -5.11
CA SER A 114 22.33 10.03 -5.64
C SER A 114 22.96 10.84 -4.49
N PRO A 115 24.25 10.67 -4.18
CA PRO A 115 24.90 11.44 -3.12
C PRO A 115 25.10 12.89 -3.58
N SER A 116 24.72 13.82 -2.71
CA SER A 116 25.23 15.20 -2.69
C SER A 116 26.73 15.22 -2.42
#